data_AF-E2ZCC8-F1
#
_entry.id   AF-E2ZCC8-F1
#
_cell.length_a   1.000
_cell.length_b   1.000
_cell.length_c   1.000
_cell.angle_alpha   90.00
_cell.angle_beta   90.00
_cell.angle_gamma   90.00
#
_symmetry.space_group_name_H-M   'P 1'
#
loop_
_entity.id
_entity.type
_entity.pdbx_description
1 polymer ?
#
loop_
_entity_poly.entity_id
_entity_poly.type
_entity_poly.pdbx_seq_one_letter_code
_entity_poly.pdbx_strand_id
1 'polypeptide(L)'
;MRTKGDITVFSDGTMNVYNRSLAEELWYDYKDFAHRAAKYRKMNKKDAELSARRYERAAVFALCEFFCQVLGSWYNQGQEKGCFPTGTGEDILFVFRAFSSTALGVAGRNVKDSEFSGLYSLLERYCRHDGSVWEVMTGDHLSETEEKMDDFLTRVESRTSFRRFTPWSEQTKSIIERLSGLLRRRD
;
A
#
# COMPACT_ATOMS: atom_id res chain seq x y z
N MET A 1 5.01 6.13 27.71
CA MET A 1 5.09 5.97 26.25
C MET A 1 5.19 7.36 25.63
N ARG A 2 6.27 7.63 24.88
CA ARG A 2 6.38 8.85 24.07
C ARG A 2 6.68 8.42 22.64
N THR A 3 5.88 8.91 21.71
CA THR A 3 6.04 8.63 20.28
C THR A 3 6.38 9.94 19.59
N LYS A 4 7.47 9.96 18.82
CA LYS A 4 7.85 11.11 17.99
C LYS A 4 8.38 10.58 16.66
N GLY A 5 7.61 10.77 15.60
CA GLY A 5 7.82 10.06 14.33
C GLY A 5 7.76 8.55 14.55
N ASP A 6 8.59 7.82 13.82
CA ASP A 6 8.68 6.35 13.84
C ASP A 6 9.27 5.77 15.13
N ILE A 7 9.63 6.59 16.11
CA ILE A 7 10.32 6.13 17.31
C ILE A 7 9.33 6.12 18.48
N THR A 8 9.06 4.93 19.00
CA THR A 8 8.32 4.72 20.24
C THR A 8 9.31 4.35 21.35
N VAL A 9 9.35 5.16 22.41
CA VAL A 9 10.12 4.86 23.63
C VAL A 9 9.15 4.42 24.72
N PHE A 10 9.36 3.21 25.22
CA PHE A 10 8.61 2.61 26.31
C PHE A 10 9.17 3.03 27.67
N SER A 11 8.36 2.85 28.71
CA SER A 11 8.70 3.27 30.08
C SER A 11 9.85 2.48 30.71
N ASP A 12 10.15 1.30 30.18
CA ASP A 12 11.28 0.45 30.56
C ASP A 12 12.58 0.78 29.81
N GLY A 13 12.60 1.88 29.05
CA GLY A 13 13.74 2.29 28.24
C GLY A 13 13.87 1.55 26.91
N THR A 14 13.00 0.56 26.63
CA THR A 14 12.99 -0.09 25.32
C THR A 14 12.49 0.87 24.24
N MET A 15 13.06 0.78 23.04
CA MET A 15 12.72 1.62 21.91
C MET A 15 12.28 0.75 20.74
N ASN A 16 11.10 1.03 20.19
CA ASN A 16 10.68 0.50 18.91
C ASN A 16 10.88 1.57 17.85
N VAL A 17 11.63 1.24 16.79
CA VAL A 17 11.67 2.06 15.58
C VAL A 17 10.73 1.42 14.57
N TYR A 18 9.60 2.07 14.30
CA TYR A 18 8.66 1.77 13.23
C TYR A 18 9.31 2.07 11.89
N ASN A 19 10.19 1.18 11.46
CA ASN A 19 10.96 1.38 10.25
C ASN A 19 10.25 0.72 9.06
N ARG A 20 9.08 1.26 8.73
CA ARG A 20 8.25 0.80 7.61
C ARG A 20 8.23 1.85 6.52
N SER A 21 8.35 1.44 5.26
CA SER A 21 8.05 2.37 4.17
C SER A 21 6.57 2.80 4.28
N LEU A 22 6.22 3.98 3.76
CA LEU A 22 4.80 4.40 3.73
C LEU A 22 3.90 3.33 3.09
N ALA A 23 4.38 2.64 2.06
CA ALA A 23 3.66 1.51 1.46
C ALA A 23 3.44 0.35 2.46
N GLU A 24 4.44 0.00 3.27
CA GLU A 24 4.27 -1.00 4.33
C GLU A 24 3.26 -0.54 5.37
N GLU A 25 3.34 0.70 5.84
CA GLU A 25 2.37 1.24 6.82
C GLU A 25 0.93 1.17 6.30
N LEU A 26 0.70 1.64 5.08
CA LEU A 26 -0.61 1.58 4.43
C LEU A 26 -1.12 0.15 4.27
N TRP A 27 -0.24 -0.81 3.97
CA TRP A 27 -0.60 -2.23 3.92
C TRP A 27 -1.02 -2.77 5.29
N TYR A 28 -0.31 -2.41 6.37
CA TYR A 28 -0.67 -2.83 7.72
C TYR A 28 -1.97 -2.17 8.20
N ASP A 29 -2.17 -0.89 7.91
CA ASP A 29 -3.41 -0.16 8.22
C ASP A 29 -4.59 -0.80 7.50
N TYR A 30 -4.43 -1.12 6.21
CA TYR A 30 -5.42 -1.88 5.45
C TYR A 30 -5.80 -3.18 6.17
N LYS A 31 -4.81 -4.00 6.55
CA LYS A 31 -5.06 -5.28 7.23
C LYS A 31 -5.75 -5.11 8.58
N ASP A 32 -5.36 -4.12 9.38
CA ASP A 32 -6.01 -3.83 10.67
C ASP A 32 -7.45 -3.37 10.47
N PHE A 33 -7.71 -2.46 9.53
CA PHE A 33 -9.06 -1.99 9.23
C PHE A 33 -9.96 -3.11 8.69
N ALA A 34 -9.47 -3.93 7.75
CA ALA A 34 -10.21 -5.09 7.24
C ALA A 34 -10.54 -6.09 8.37
N HIS A 35 -9.58 -6.36 9.26
CA HIS A 35 -9.80 -7.22 10.43
C HIS A 35 -10.86 -6.64 11.38
N ARG A 36 -10.78 -5.34 11.69
CA ARG A 36 -11.77 -4.66 12.55
C ARG A 36 -13.15 -4.68 11.93
N ALA A 37 -13.27 -4.39 10.64
CA ALA A 37 -14.53 -4.47 9.91
C ALA A 37 -15.18 -5.84 10.10
N ALA A 38 -14.45 -6.92 9.80
CA ALA A 38 -14.92 -8.30 9.97
C ALA A 38 -15.31 -8.62 11.42
N LYS A 39 -14.55 -8.10 12.40
CA LYS A 39 -14.86 -8.26 13.83
C LYS A 39 -16.18 -7.58 14.20
N TYR A 40 -16.41 -6.35 13.75
CA TYR A 40 -17.65 -5.61 14.01
C TYR A 40 -18.86 -6.23 13.29
N ARG A 41 -18.71 -6.74 12.06
CA ARG A 41 -19.79 -7.48 11.37
C ARG A 41 -20.30 -8.68 12.15
N LYS A 42 -19.42 -9.33 12.93
CA LYS A 42 -19.77 -10.49 13.77
C LYS A 42 -20.40 -10.11 15.12
N MET A 43 -20.43 -8.83 15.49
CA MET A 43 -21.03 -8.40 16.75
C MET A 43 -22.54 -8.18 16.60
N ASN A 44 -23.33 -8.81 17.46
CA ASN A 44 -24.77 -8.58 17.51
C ASN A 44 -25.11 -7.33 18.34
N LYS A 45 -24.68 -6.14 17.87
CA LYS A 45 -24.93 -4.84 18.50
C LYS A 45 -25.39 -3.81 17.48
N LYS A 46 -26.31 -2.92 17.89
CA LYS A 46 -26.91 -1.88 17.04
C LYS A 46 -25.87 -0.97 16.33
N ASP A 47 -24.78 -0.62 17.03
CA ASP A 47 -23.74 0.27 16.50
C ASP A 47 -22.60 -0.46 15.77
N ALA A 48 -22.64 -1.79 15.75
CA ALA A 48 -21.59 -2.60 15.13
C ALA A 48 -21.60 -2.48 13.60
N GLU A 49 -22.77 -2.37 12.98
CA GLU A 49 -22.90 -2.20 11.53
C GLU A 49 -22.28 -0.87 11.06
N LEU A 50 -22.56 0.23 11.76
CA LEU A 50 -21.97 1.54 11.45
C LEU A 50 -20.45 1.50 11.58
N SER A 51 -19.95 0.86 12.64
CA SER A 51 -18.51 0.71 12.89
C SER A 51 -17.85 -0.16 11.82
N ALA A 52 -18.47 -1.28 11.44
CA ALA A 52 -17.99 -2.14 10.38
C ALA A 52 -17.84 -1.37 9.06
N ARG A 53 -18.87 -0.63 8.65
CA ARG A 53 -18.81 0.19 7.43
C ARG A 53 -17.70 1.24 7.48
N ARG A 54 -17.49 1.91 8.62
CA ARG A 54 -16.39 2.89 8.77
C ARG A 54 -15.03 2.24 8.55
N TYR A 55 -14.81 1.07 9.13
CA TYR A 55 -13.56 0.33 8.95
C TYR A 55 -13.41 -0.23 7.53
N GLU A 56 -14.50 -0.68 6.87
CA GLU A 56 -14.46 -1.07 5.46
C GLU A 56 -14.01 0.09 4.57
N ARG A 57 -14.57 1.28 4.76
CA ARG A 57 -14.15 2.47 4.01
C ARG A 57 -12.68 2.82 4.27
N ALA A 58 -12.25 2.81 5.53
CA ALA A 58 -10.86 3.07 5.89
C ALA A 58 -9.90 2.04 5.24
N ALA A 59 -10.31 0.77 5.20
CA ALA A 59 -9.55 -0.29 4.54
C ALA A 59 -9.43 -0.06 3.02
N VAL A 60 -10.52 0.32 2.35
CA VAL A 60 -10.52 0.67 0.92
C VAL A 60 -9.53 1.80 0.64
N PHE A 61 -9.56 2.87 1.44
CA PHE A 61 -8.61 3.98 1.30
C PHE A 61 -7.16 3.52 1.48
N ALA A 62 -6.87 2.80 2.56
CA ALA A 62 -5.51 2.33 2.84
C ALA A 62 -4.99 1.41 1.73
N LEU A 63 -5.85 0.53 1.19
CA LEU A 63 -5.48 -0.37 0.09
C LEU A 63 -5.21 0.38 -1.23
N CYS A 64 -6.07 1.33 -1.59
CA CYS A 64 -5.86 2.16 -2.78
C CYS A 64 -4.60 3.03 -2.65
N GLU A 65 -4.42 3.69 -1.52
CA GLU A 65 -3.21 4.50 -1.25
C GLU A 65 -1.95 3.65 -1.26
N PHE A 66 -1.98 2.46 -0.65
CA PHE A 66 -0.88 1.50 -0.73
C PHE A 66 -0.50 1.22 -2.18
N PHE A 67 -1.48 0.89 -3.01
CA PHE A 67 -1.25 0.55 -4.42
C PHE A 67 -0.70 1.75 -5.21
N CYS A 68 -1.29 2.94 -5.03
CA CYS A 68 -0.80 4.18 -5.63
C CYS A 68 0.65 4.49 -5.22
N GLN A 69 0.96 4.35 -3.93
CA GLN A 69 2.29 4.61 -3.39
C GLN A 69 3.35 3.67 -3.97
N VAL A 70 3.02 2.37 -4.10
CA VAL A 70 3.92 1.39 -4.71
C VAL A 70 4.19 1.74 -6.17
N LEU A 71 3.13 2.00 -6.95
CA LEU A 71 3.25 2.33 -8.36
C LEU A 71 4.05 3.62 -8.59
N GLY A 72 3.74 4.68 -7.82
CA GLY A 72 4.48 5.95 -7.88
C GLY A 72 5.96 5.77 -7.51
N SER A 73 6.26 4.98 -6.48
CA SER A 73 7.64 4.68 -6.09
C SER A 73 8.41 3.97 -7.20
N TRP A 74 7.81 2.94 -7.81
CA TRP A 74 8.44 2.22 -8.94
C TRP A 74 8.63 3.12 -10.15
N TYR A 75 7.67 4.00 -10.42
CA TYR A 75 7.75 4.95 -11.51
C TYR A 75 8.95 5.89 -11.33
N ASN A 76 9.10 6.47 -10.14
CA ASN A 76 10.22 7.35 -9.81
C ASN A 76 11.57 6.62 -9.90
N GLN A 77 11.65 5.38 -9.38
CA GLN A 77 12.85 4.55 -9.54
C GLN A 77 13.18 4.26 -11.01
N GLY A 78 12.16 4.08 -11.85
CA GLY A 78 12.34 3.88 -13.29
C GLY A 78 12.74 5.18 -14.02
N GLN A 79 12.26 6.35 -13.58
CA GLN A 79 12.73 7.65 -14.08
C GLN A 79 14.21 7.87 -13.78
N GLU A 80 14.65 7.58 -12.55
CA GLU A 80 16.06 7.66 -12.16
C GLU A 80 16.97 6.77 -13.03
N LYS A 81 16.42 5.64 -13.52
CA LYS A 81 17.09 4.70 -14.42
C LYS A 81 16.91 5.03 -15.91
N GLY A 82 16.20 6.11 -16.25
CA GLY A 82 15.92 6.51 -17.64
C GLY A 82 14.91 5.60 -18.37
N CYS A 83 14.17 4.75 -17.65
CA CYS A 83 13.17 3.85 -18.23
C CYS A 83 11.81 4.51 -18.46
N PHE A 84 11.54 5.65 -17.80
CA PHE A 84 10.26 6.36 -17.89
C PHE A 84 10.46 7.88 -18.06
N PRO A 85 9.51 8.58 -18.71
CA PRO A 85 9.57 10.04 -18.89
C PRO A 85 9.41 10.79 -17.55
N THR A 86 10.06 11.94 -17.43
CA THR A 86 9.97 12.84 -16.27
C THR A 86 8.61 13.53 -16.15
N GLY A 87 8.11 13.71 -14.93
CA GLY A 87 6.97 14.61 -14.63
C GLY A 87 5.56 14.00 -14.70
N THR A 88 5.39 12.70 -15.00
CA THR A 88 4.06 12.04 -15.06
C THR A 88 3.79 11.07 -13.90
N GLY A 89 4.67 11.03 -12.89
CA GLY A 89 4.54 10.13 -11.75
C GLY A 89 3.35 10.44 -10.81
N GLU A 90 2.79 11.65 -10.92
CA GLU A 90 1.62 12.08 -10.16
C GLU A 90 0.28 11.58 -10.75
N ASP A 91 0.23 11.30 -12.06
CA ASP A 91 -0.96 10.71 -12.68
C ASP A 91 -0.92 9.18 -12.53
N ILE A 92 -1.52 8.69 -11.45
CA ILE A 92 -1.55 7.25 -11.15
C ILE A 92 -2.19 6.42 -12.27
N LEU A 93 -3.17 6.95 -13.02
CA LEU A 93 -3.76 6.20 -14.13
C LEU A 93 -2.77 6.05 -15.30
N PHE A 94 -1.97 7.08 -15.55
CA PHE A 94 -0.85 7.00 -16.47
C PHE A 94 0.18 5.98 -15.97
N VAL A 95 0.59 6.07 -14.71
CA VAL A 95 1.60 5.17 -14.11
C VAL A 95 1.13 3.71 -14.16
N PHE A 96 -0.13 3.44 -13.80
CA PHE A 96 -0.73 2.12 -13.89
C PHE A 96 -0.61 1.54 -15.32
N ARG A 97 -0.96 2.34 -16.33
CA ARG A 97 -0.85 1.94 -17.74
C ARG A 97 0.59 1.67 -18.14
N ALA A 98 1.55 2.46 -17.66
CA ALA A 98 2.97 2.25 -17.93
C ALA A 98 3.46 0.88 -17.43
N PHE A 99 2.96 0.42 -16.27
CA PHE A 99 3.29 -0.91 -15.73
C PHE A 99 2.43 -2.05 -16.28
N SER A 100 1.31 -1.74 -16.91
CA SER A 100 0.37 -2.76 -17.36
C SER A 100 0.92 -3.67 -18.45
N SER A 101 1.72 -3.15 -19.37
CA SER A 101 2.43 -3.98 -20.37
C SER A 101 3.42 -4.93 -19.70
N THR A 102 4.03 -4.51 -18.59
CA THR A 102 4.93 -5.34 -17.80
C THR A 102 4.16 -6.41 -17.05
N ALA A 103 3.00 -6.08 -16.45
CA ALA A 103 2.14 -7.04 -15.74
C ALA A 103 1.50 -8.07 -16.70
N LEU A 104 0.99 -7.62 -17.85
CA LEU A 104 0.29 -8.46 -18.84
C LEU A 104 1.24 -9.21 -19.77
N GLY A 105 2.44 -8.68 -20.02
CA GLY A 105 3.45 -9.25 -20.92
C GLY A 105 3.24 -8.82 -22.38
N VAL A 106 4.07 -9.34 -23.27
CA VAL A 106 4.21 -8.90 -24.68
C VAL A 106 2.89 -8.95 -25.48
N ALA A 107 1.96 -9.84 -25.10
CA ALA A 107 0.68 -10.03 -25.78
C ALA A 107 -0.46 -9.12 -25.28
N GLY A 108 -0.37 -8.53 -24.08
CA GLY A 108 -1.45 -7.76 -23.47
C GLY A 108 -1.15 -6.25 -23.49
N ARG A 109 -1.50 -5.56 -24.59
CA ARG A 109 -1.26 -4.12 -24.71
C ARG A 109 -2.40 -3.24 -24.22
N ASN A 110 -3.64 -3.75 -24.14
CA ASN A 110 -4.77 -2.95 -23.70
C ASN A 110 -5.28 -3.40 -22.32
N VAL A 111 -5.04 -2.56 -21.32
CA VAL A 111 -5.55 -2.72 -19.95
C VAL A 111 -7.06 -2.84 -19.91
N LYS A 112 -7.75 -2.02 -20.71
CA LYS A 112 -9.21 -1.92 -20.66
C LYS A 112 -9.90 -3.20 -21.10
N ASP A 113 -9.20 -4.05 -21.85
CA ASP A 113 -9.69 -5.34 -22.33
C ASP A 113 -9.00 -6.52 -21.62
N SER A 114 -8.34 -6.24 -20.48
CA SER A 114 -7.57 -7.23 -19.73
C SER A 114 -8.26 -7.66 -18.44
N GLU A 115 -7.71 -8.69 -17.79
CA GLU A 115 -8.11 -9.13 -16.45
C GLU A 115 -7.93 -8.06 -15.35
N PHE A 116 -7.17 -6.99 -15.62
CA PHE A 116 -6.97 -5.86 -14.73
C PHE A 116 -7.83 -4.63 -15.09
N SER A 117 -8.75 -4.76 -16.04
CA SER A 117 -9.71 -3.70 -16.39
C SER A 117 -10.50 -3.20 -15.17
N GLY A 118 -10.89 -4.12 -14.28
CA GLY A 118 -11.54 -3.78 -13.01
C GLY A 118 -10.70 -2.89 -12.10
N LEU A 119 -9.39 -3.14 -11.97
CA LEU A 119 -8.48 -2.29 -11.20
C LEU A 119 -8.33 -0.91 -11.82
N TYR A 120 -8.26 -0.82 -13.15
CA TYR A 120 -8.22 0.46 -13.85
C TYR A 120 -9.49 1.28 -13.58
N SER A 121 -10.67 0.66 -13.68
CA SER A 121 -11.94 1.33 -13.37
C SER A 121 -12.05 1.73 -11.90
N LEU A 122 -11.53 0.92 -10.98
CA LEU A 122 -11.46 1.24 -9.56
C LEU A 122 -10.60 2.48 -9.31
N LEU A 123 -9.38 2.50 -9.85
CA LEU A 123 -8.47 3.65 -9.72
C LEU A 123 -9.03 4.91 -10.39
N GLU A 124 -9.75 4.77 -11.50
CA GLU A 124 -10.37 5.91 -12.16
C GLU A 124 -11.44 6.55 -11.25
N ARG A 125 -12.26 5.73 -10.59
CA ARG A 125 -13.20 6.20 -9.56
C ARG A 125 -12.49 6.79 -8.35
N TYR A 126 -11.41 6.14 -7.90
CA TYR A 126 -10.64 6.60 -6.77
C TYR A 126 -10.03 7.99 -7.01
N CYS A 127 -9.30 8.16 -8.12
CA CYS A 127 -8.54 9.37 -8.39
C CYS A 127 -9.39 10.52 -8.97
N ARG A 128 -10.47 10.23 -9.73
CA ARG A 128 -11.21 11.28 -10.47
C ARG A 128 -12.59 11.61 -9.91
N HIS A 129 -13.14 10.78 -9.03
CA HIS A 129 -14.49 10.96 -8.49
C HIS A 129 -14.45 11.11 -6.97
N ASP A 130 -13.50 11.92 -6.49
CA ASP A 130 -13.22 12.23 -5.08
C ASP A 130 -13.10 11.00 -4.17
N GLY A 131 -12.82 9.81 -4.72
CA GLY A 131 -12.73 8.57 -3.97
C GLY A 131 -14.05 7.82 -3.75
N SER A 132 -15.18 8.25 -4.32
CA SER A 132 -16.55 7.66 -4.23
C SER A 132 -16.68 6.12 -4.39
N VAL A 133 -15.62 5.42 -4.73
CA VAL A 133 -15.45 3.96 -4.63
C VAL A 133 -15.97 3.39 -3.30
N TRP A 134 -15.84 4.11 -2.19
CA TRP A 134 -16.31 3.65 -0.87
C TRP A 134 -17.84 3.54 -0.73
N GLU A 135 -18.62 4.10 -1.65
CA GLU A 135 -20.08 4.02 -1.61
C GLU A 135 -20.60 2.67 -2.10
N VAL A 136 -19.77 1.95 -2.87
CA VAL A 136 -20.15 0.72 -3.56
C VAL A 136 -19.34 -0.50 -3.13
N MET A 137 -18.21 -0.33 -2.43
CA MET A 137 -17.38 -1.45 -1.97
C MET A 137 -17.91 -2.07 -0.69
N THR A 138 -18.12 -3.39 -0.72
CA THR A 138 -18.37 -4.23 0.46
C THR A 138 -17.09 -4.99 0.86
N GLY A 139 -17.11 -5.71 2.00
CA GLY A 139 -15.98 -6.54 2.43
C GLY A 139 -15.56 -7.61 1.41
N ASP A 140 -16.50 -8.18 0.65
CA ASP A 140 -16.19 -9.18 -0.39
C ASP A 140 -15.44 -8.51 -1.56
N HIS A 141 -15.95 -7.37 -2.05
CA HIS A 141 -15.30 -6.58 -3.09
C HIS A 141 -13.89 -6.13 -2.68
N LEU A 142 -13.69 -5.82 -1.39
CA LEU A 142 -12.39 -5.42 -0.84
C LEU A 142 -11.37 -6.56 -0.92
N SER A 143 -11.78 -7.79 -0.59
CA SER A 143 -10.90 -8.96 -0.65
C SER A 143 -10.52 -9.31 -2.09
N GLU A 144 -11.48 -9.28 -3.01
CA GLU A 144 -11.22 -9.47 -4.45
C GLU A 144 -10.29 -8.39 -5.03
N THR A 145 -10.46 -7.15 -4.57
CA THR A 145 -9.61 -6.03 -4.97
C THR A 145 -8.18 -6.21 -4.46
N GLU A 146 -8.01 -6.64 -3.21
CA GLU A 146 -6.69 -6.96 -2.65
C GLU A 146 -5.99 -8.03 -3.48
N GLU A 147 -6.66 -9.15 -3.77
CA GLU A 147 -6.09 -10.24 -4.56
C GLU A 147 -5.66 -9.78 -5.95
N LYS A 148 -6.49 -8.97 -6.61
CA LYS A 148 -6.17 -8.43 -7.94
C LYS A 148 -5.01 -7.44 -7.91
N MET A 149 -4.94 -6.56 -6.92
CA MET A 149 -3.81 -5.65 -6.73
C MET A 149 -2.53 -6.42 -6.44
N ASP A 150 -2.59 -7.43 -5.57
CA ASP A 150 -1.44 -8.27 -5.24
C ASP A 150 -0.92 -9.03 -6.47
N ASP A 151 -1.80 -9.65 -7.25
CA ASP A 151 -1.44 -10.33 -8.49
C ASP A 151 -0.78 -9.37 -9.49
N PHE A 152 -1.35 -8.17 -9.68
CA PHE A 152 -0.76 -7.15 -10.55
C PHE A 152 0.68 -6.80 -10.11
N LEU A 153 0.86 -6.45 -8.83
CA LEU A 153 2.17 -6.08 -8.30
C LEU A 153 3.16 -7.25 -8.40
N THR A 154 2.73 -8.47 -8.07
CA THR A 154 3.57 -9.68 -8.10
C THR A 154 4.08 -9.95 -9.51
N ARG A 155 3.23 -9.78 -10.53
CA ARG A 155 3.64 -9.95 -11.93
C ARG A 155 4.68 -8.91 -12.35
N VAL A 156 4.53 -7.65 -11.94
CA VAL A 156 5.54 -6.61 -12.21
C VAL A 156 6.86 -6.93 -11.50
N GLU A 157 6.82 -7.35 -10.22
CA GLU A 157 8.01 -7.71 -9.44
C GLU A 157 8.74 -8.92 -10.02
N SER A 158 8.01 -9.89 -10.59
CA SER A 158 8.59 -11.09 -11.22
C SER A 158 9.37 -10.78 -12.51
N ARG A 159 9.08 -9.65 -13.15
CA ARG A 159 9.65 -9.26 -14.46
C ARG A 159 10.59 -8.06 -14.37
N THR A 160 10.76 -7.49 -13.19
CA THR A 160 11.57 -6.29 -12.96
C THR A 160 12.38 -6.40 -11.67
N SER A 161 13.27 -5.44 -11.44
CA SER A 161 13.97 -5.29 -10.15
C SER A 161 13.13 -4.56 -9.10
N PHE A 162 11.92 -4.10 -9.43
CA PHE A 162 11.11 -3.31 -8.52
C PHE A 162 10.55 -4.19 -7.40
N ARG A 163 10.42 -3.61 -6.21
CA ARG A 163 9.87 -4.30 -5.02
C ARG A 163 8.93 -3.34 -4.32
N ARG A 164 7.73 -3.79 -3.98
CA ARG A 164 6.69 -2.98 -3.30
C ARG A 164 7.08 -2.65 -1.87
N PHE A 165 7.84 -3.55 -1.25
CA PHE A 165 8.49 -3.37 0.04
C PHE A 165 9.99 -3.43 -0.19
N THR A 166 10.64 -2.27 -0.19
CA THR A 166 12.08 -2.19 -0.39
C THR A 166 12.80 -2.63 0.88
N PRO A 167 13.63 -3.69 0.82
CA PRO A 167 14.52 -4.00 1.92
C PRO A 167 15.49 -2.84 2.13
N TRP A 168 15.88 -2.61 3.37
CA TRP A 168 16.68 -1.46 3.70
C TRP A 168 18.06 -1.56 3.07
N SER A 169 18.68 -0.41 2.78
CA SER A 169 20.10 -0.39 2.48
C SER A 169 20.90 -0.86 3.71
N GLU A 170 22.03 -1.50 3.47
CA GLU A 170 22.95 -1.93 4.54
C GLU A 170 23.39 -0.76 5.43
N GLN A 171 23.47 0.45 4.88
CA GLN A 171 23.73 1.67 5.65
C GLN A 171 22.61 1.99 6.64
N THR A 172 21.35 1.93 6.21
CA THR A 172 20.21 2.18 7.11
C THR A 172 20.16 1.13 8.22
N LYS A 173 20.37 -0.16 7.89
CA LYS A 173 20.45 -1.23 8.90
C LYS A 173 21.55 -0.96 9.94
N SER A 174 22.75 -0.62 9.47
CA SER A 174 23.89 -0.31 10.34
C SER A 174 23.63 0.90 11.26
N ILE A 175 22.98 1.95 10.76
CA ILE A 175 22.62 3.12 11.58
C ILE A 175 21.62 2.72 12.67
N ILE A 176 20.60 1.94 12.32
CA ILE A 176 19.58 1.49 13.28
C ILE A 176 20.17 0.57 14.34
N GLU A 177 21.07 -0.34 13.96
CA GLU A 177 21.80 -1.20 14.90
C GLU A 177 22.65 -0.38 15.86
N ARG A 178 23.35 0.65 15.36
CA ARG A 178 24.14 1.57 16.21
C ARG A 178 23.27 2.36 17.17
N LEU A 179 22.13 2.89 16.71
CA LEU A 179 21.18 3.62 17.56
C LEU A 179 20.59 2.71 18.65
N SER A 180 20.23 1.48 18.29
CA SER A 180 19.72 0.48 19.23
C SER A 180 20.79 0.06 20.25
N GLY A 181 22.04 -0.08 19.81
CA GLY A 181 23.18 -0.42 20.67
C GLY A 181 23.61 0.69 21.64
N LEU A 182 23.48 1.97 21.25
CA LEU A 182 23.79 3.11 22.12
C LEU A 182 22.82 3.24 23.30
N LEU A 183 21.55 2.87 23.10
CA LEU A 183 20.52 2.96 24.13
C LEU A 183 20.53 1.76 25.08
N ARG A 184 20.97 0.58 24.62
CA ARG A 184 21.21 -0.60 25.48
C ARG A 184 22.41 -0.46 26.43
N ARG A 185 23.29 0.52 26.22
CA ARG A 185 24.48 0.76 27.06
C ARG A 185 24.24 1.75 28.20
N ARG A 186 23.01 2.23 28.38
CA ARG A 186 22.60 3.04 29.53
C ARG A 186 21.87 2.17 30.54
N ASP A 187 22.59 1.19 31.08
CA ASP A 187 22.31 0.55 32.37
C ASP A 187 23.60 0.60 33.20
#